data_AF-A0A386C5K2-F1
#
_entry.id   AF-A0A386C5K2-F1
#
_cell.length_a   1.000
_cell.length_b   1.000
_cell.length_c   1.000
_cell.angle_alpha   90.00
_cell.angle_beta   90.00
_cell.angle_gamma   90.00
#
_symmetry.space_group_name_H-M   'P 1'
#
loop_
_entity.id
_entity.type
_entity.pdbx_description
1 polymer ?
#
loop_
_entity_poly.entity_id
_entity_poly.type
_entity_poly.pdbx_seq_one_letter_code
_entity_poly.pdbx_strand_id
1 'polypeptide(L)'
;MNAYYISARPVYLVGVSHEKLVNFFPMDLVAPLGSGDFVLALRATSAAIDVIEASRRIAMSGAPAADLRAIYELGAQHRRTTI
;
A
#
# COMPACT_ATOMS: atom_id res chain seq x y z
N MET A 1 8.82 -13.88 18.10
CA MET A 1 8.31 -12.52 17.86
C MET A 1 9.13 -11.90 16.75
N ASN A 2 8.51 -11.44 15.67
CA ASN A 2 9.23 -10.92 14.51
C ASN A 2 9.79 -9.53 14.87
N ALA A 3 11.12 -9.38 14.94
CA ALA A 3 11.77 -8.19 15.48
C ALA A 3 11.40 -6.87 14.75
N TYR A 4 10.85 -6.98 13.55
CA TYR A 4 10.41 -5.84 12.73
C TYR A 4 9.14 -5.11 13.23
N TYR A 5 8.38 -5.71 14.15
CA TYR A 5 7.12 -5.17 14.68
C TYR A 5 7.17 -4.89 16.19
N ILE A 6 8.35 -4.54 16.71
CA ILE A 6 8.52 -4.16 18.13
C ILE A 6 7.92 -2.76 18.40
N SER A 7 7.81 -1.91 17.38
CA SER A 7 7.16 -0.61 17.45
C SER A 7 5.93 -0.53 16.54
N ALA A 8 4.97 0.29 16.94
CA ALA A 8 3.82 0.63 16.10
C ALA A 8 4.31 1.34 14.82
N ARG A 9 3.78 0.92 13.68
CA ARG A 9 4.07 1.52 12.38
C ARG A 9 2.84 2.27 11.87
N PRO A 10 3.01 3.45 11.27
CA PRO A 10 1.92 4.10 10.56
C PRO A 10 1.47 3.20 9.41
N VAL A 11 0.16 3.07 9.23
CA VAL A 11 -0.43 2.36 8.10
C VAL A 11 -0.89 3.41 7.09
N TYR A 12 -0.50 3.21 5.84
CA TYR A 12 -0.95 3.99 4.70
C TYR A 12 -1.90 3.15 3.86
N LEU A 13 -2.99 3.75 3.39
CA LEU A 13 -3.73 3.21 2.25
C LEU A 13 -3.02 3.65 0.97
N VAL A 14 -2.57 2.68 0.19
CA VAL A 14 -1.95 2.90 -1.11
C VAL A 14 -2.96 2.59 -2.20
N GLY A 15 -3.11 3.51 -3.15
CA GLY A 15 -3.91 3.35 -4.35
C GLY A 15 -3.03 3.45 -5.59
N VAL A 16 -3.29 2.58 -6.56
CA VAL A 16 -2.66 2.63 -7.88
C VAL A 16 -3.71 2.36 -8.95
N SER A 17 -3.62 3.07 -10.07
CA SER A 17 -4.52 2.89 -11.21
C SER A 17 -3.80 3.01 -12.54
N HIS A 18 -4.09 2.11 -13.47
CA HIS A 18 -3.68 2.20 -14.87
C HIS A 18 -4.81 1.67 -15.76
N GLU A 19 -5.31 2.50 -16.67
CA GLU A 19 -6.51 2.20 -17.48
C GLU A 19 -7.71 1.78 -16.61
N LYS A 20 -8.20 0.53 -16.78
CA LYS A 20 -9.30 -0.07 -16.02
C LYS A 20 -8.79 -0.92 -14.84
N LEU A 21 -7.51 -0.89 -14.55
CA LEU A 21 -6.94 -1.65 -13.44
C LEU A 21 -6.76 -0.71 -12.27
N VAL A 22 -7.41 -1.03 -11.15
CA VAL A 22 -7.25 -0.31 -9.90
C VAL A 22 -6.89 -1.30 -8.80
N ASN A 23 -5.94 -0.90 -7.95
CA ASN A 23 -5.58 -1.67 -6.78
C ASN A 23 -5.43 -0.77 -5.55
N PHE A 24 -6.02 -1.23 -4.44
CA PHE A 24 -5.93 -0.59 -3.13
C PHE A 24 -5.42 -1.60 -2.11
N PHE A 25 -4.38 -1.21 -1.37
CA PHE A 25 -3.81 -2.08 -0.34
C PHE A 25 -3.23 -1.27 0.83
N PRO A 26 -3.31 -1.78 2.06
CA PRO A 26 -2.59 -1.22 3.20
C PRO A 26 -1.09 -1.47 3.06
N MET A 27 -0.29 -0.49 3.50
CA MET A 27 1.16 -0.59 3.58
C MET A 27 1.67 0.01 4.90
N ASP A 28 2.45 -0.76 5.63
CA ASP A 28 3.14 -0.38 6.87
C ASP A 28 4.68 -0.41 6.74
N LEU A 29 5.19 -0.91 5.61
CA LEU A 29 6.60 -0.87 5.23
C LEU A 29 6.89 0.32 4.30
N VAL A 30 6.63 1.52 4.83
CA VAL A 30 6.95 2.80 4.20
C VAL A 30 8.04 3.49 5.03
N ALA A 31 9.04 4.06 4.35
CA ALA A 31 10.02 4.92 4.99
C ALA A 31 10.23 6.21 4.19
N PRO A 32 10.34 7.38 4.84
CA PRO A 32 10.75 8.60 4.17
C PRO A 32 12.23 8.52 3.77
N LEU A 33 12.59 9.07 2.61
CA LEU A 33 13.96 9.23 2.15
C LEU A 33 14.49 10.67 2.37
N GLY A 34 13.63 11.60 2.78
CA GLY A 34 13.92 13.04 2.86
C GLY A 34 13.34 13.80 1.67
N SER A 35 13.31 15.13 1.72
CA SER A 35 12.86 16.00 0.60
C SER A 35 11.44 15.73 0.05
N GLY A 36 10.60 15.03 0.80
CA GLY A 36 9.26 14.62 0.36
C GLY A 36 9.22 13.27 -0.36
N ASP A 37 10.36 12.59 -0.50
CA ASP A 37 10.46 11.28 -1.13
C ASP A 37 10.19 10.15 -0.12
N PHE A 38 9.61 9.06 -0.63
CA PHE A 38 9.27 7.87 0.15
C PHE A 38 9.70 6.60 -0.58
N VAL A 39 10.08 5.59 0.19
CA VAL A 39 10.29 4.22 -0.28
C VAL A 39 9.24 3.30 0.33
N LEU A 40 8.75 2.34 -0.46
CA LEU A 40 7.79 1.33 -0.04
C LEU A 40 8.38 -0.06 -0.36
N ALA A 41 8.21 -1.02 0.55
CA ALA A 41 8.61 -2.39 0.30
C ALA A 41 7.40 -3.25 -0.08
N LEU A 42 7.43 -3.82 -1.28
CA LEU A 42 6.41 -4.75 -1.78
C LEU A 42 6.97 -6.17 -1.83
N ARG A 43 6.09 -7.15 -1.64
CA ARG A 43 6.43 -8.53 -2.01
C ARG A 43 6.54 -8.60 -3.54
N ALA A 44 7.56 -9.29 -4.05
CA ALA A 44 7.74 -9.51 -5.50
C ALA A 44 6.55 -10.23 -6.17
N THR A 45 5.68 -10.86 -5.39
CA THR A 45 4.45 -11.52 -5.87
C THR A 45 3.20 -10.64 -5.79
N SER A 46 3.34 -9.34 -5.50
CA SER A 46 2.21 -8.43 -5.40
C SER A 46 1.58 -8.20 -6.78
N ALA A 47 0.27 -8.41 -6.88
CA ALA A 47 -0.52 -8.09 -8.08
C ALA A 47 -0.53 -6.59 -8.43
N ALA A 48 -0.06 -5.73 -7.52
CA ALA A 48 0.05 -4.29 -7.77
C ALA A 48 1.30 -3.91 -8.56
N ILE A 49 2.32 -4.78 -8.69
CA ILE A 49 3.60 -4.45 -9.34
C ILE A 49 3.38 -4.00 -10.79
N ASP A 50 2.66 -4.79 -11.58
CA ASP A 50 2.42 -4.47 -13.00
C ASP A 50 1.67 -3.14 -13.16
N VAL A 51 0.68 -2.87 -12.29
CA VAL A 51 -0.09 -1.61 -12.32
C VAL A 51 0.78 -0.42 -11.86
N ILE A 52 1.68 -0.61 -10.89
CA ILE A 52 2.62 0.43 -10.43
C ILE A 52 3.63 0.76 -11.53
N GLU A 53 4.19 -0.26 -12.18
CA GLU A 53 5.15 -0.07 -13.27
C GLU A 53 4.50 0.65 -14.46
N ALA A 54 3.28 0.26 -14.84
CA ALA A 54 2.54 0.87 -15.94
C ALA A 54 2.04 2.29 -15.62
N SER A 55 1.56 2.54 -14.41
CA SER A 55 1.06 3.87 -13.99
C SER A 55 2.16 4.87 -13.69
N ARG A 56 3.34 4.40 -13.24
CA ARG A 56 4.46 5.22 -12.75
C ARG A 56 4.08 6.20 -11.63
N ARG A 57 2.92 6.01 -11.01
CA ARG A 57 2.31 6.93 -10.05
C ARG A 57 1.47 6.15 -9.04
N ILE A 58 1.60 6.52 -7.78
CA ILE A 58 0.78 5.98 -6.68
C ILE A 58 0.18 7.14 -5.89
N ALA A 59 -0.97 6.88 -5.27
CA ALA A 59 -1.56 7.75 -4.26
C ALA A 59 -1.36 7.10 -2.88
N MET A 60 -1.02 7.91 -1.89
CA MET A 60 -0.84 7.47 -0.51
C MET A 60 -1.66 8.36 0.42
N SER A 61 -2.40 7.74 1.33
CA SER A 61 -3.14 8.43 2.39
C SER A 61 -2.86 7.79 3.74
N GLY A 62 -2.59 8.61 4.75
CA GLY A 62 -2.47 8.14 6.13
C GLY A 62 -3.84 7.65 6.64
N ALA A 63 -3.87 6.48 7.27
CA ALA A 63 -5.09 5.89 7.80
C ALA A 63 -5.43 6.46 9.20
N PRO A 64 -6.63 7.03 9.41
CA PRO A 64 -7.13 7.24 10.77
C PRO A 64 -7.23 5.90 11.50
N ALA A 65 -6.84 5.88 12.79
CA ALA A 65 -6.82 4.64 13.58
C ALA A 65 -8.19 3.94 13.62
N ALA A 66 -9.28 4.71 13.60
CA ALA A 66 -10.65 4.21 13.60
C ALA A 66 -10.99 3.38 12.34
N ASP A 67 -10.30 3.63 11.22
CA ASP A 67 -10.60 3.02 9.92
C ASP A 67 -9.68 1.86 9.58
N LEU A 68 -8.70 1.53 10.44
CA LEU A 68 -7.70 0.49 10.17
C LEU A 68 -8.34 -0.84 9.80
N ARG A 69 -9.42 -1.23 10.49
CA ARG A 69 -10.14 -2.47 10.18
C ARG A 69 -10.66 -2.47 8.75
N ALA A 70 -11.37 -1.42 8.34
CA ALA A 70 -11.92 -1.30 6.99
C ALA A 70 -10.81 -1.28 5.93
N ILE A 71 -9.69 -0.61 6.22
CA ILE A 71 -8.52 -0.55 5.33
C ILE A 71 -7.87 -1.92 5.14
N TYR A 72 -7.71 -2.70 6.21
CA TYR A 72 -7.20 -4.08 6.10
C TYR A 72 -8.20 -5.00 5.38
N GLU A 73 -9.50 -4.83 5.59
CA GLU A 73 -10.56 -5.57 4.88
C GLU A 73 -10.57 -5.25 3.37
N LEU A 74 -10.39 -3.98 2.99
CA LEU A 74 -10.21 -3.55 1.60
C LEU A 74 -8.97 -4.22 0.98
N GLY A 75 -7.86 -4.20 1.72
CA GLY A 75 -6.63 -4.87 1.33
C GLY A 75 -6.76 -6.37 1.15
N ALA A 76 -7.66 -7.05 1.86
CA ALA A 76 -7.89 -8.48 1.66
C ALA A 76 -8.40 -8.82 0.24
N GLN A 77 -8.99 -7.84 -0.45
CA GLN A 77 -9.44 -7.98 -1.84
C GLN A 77 -8.35 -7.66 -2.88
N HIS A 78 -7.16 -7.18 -2.50
CA HIS A 78 -6.10 -6.76 -3.46
C HIS A 78 -5.55 -7.89 -4.37
N ARG A 79 -5.81 -9.16 -4.00
CA ARG A 79 -5.50 -10.33 -4.84
C ARG A 79 -6.49 -10.51 -6.00
N ARG A 80 -7.60 -9.78 -5.97
CA ARG A 80 -8.56 -9.67 -7.07
C ARG A 80 -8.32 -8.31 -7.69
N THR A 81 -7.68 -8.30 -8.85
CA THR A 81 -7.65 -7.11 -9.71
C THR A 81 -9.09 -6.64 -9.88
N THR A 82 -9.41 -5.48 -9.31
CA THR A 82 -10.75 -4.93 -9.42
C THR A 82 -10.81 -4.14 -10.73
N ILE A 83 -11.86 -4.44 -11.51
CA ILE A 83 -12.18 -3.85 -12.82
C ILE A 83 -12.49 -2.36 -12.68
#